data_AF-A0A0Q7ZPK7-F1
#
_entry.id   AF-A0A0Q7ZPK7-F1
#
_cell.length_a   1.000
_cell.length_b   1.000
_cell.length_c   1.000
_cell.angle_alpha   90.00
_cell.angle_beta   90.00
_cell.angle_gamma   90.00
#
_symmetry.space_group_name_H-M   'P 1'
#
loop_
_entity.id
_entity.type
_entity.pdbx_description
1 polymer ?
#
loop_
_entity_poly.entity_id
_entity_poly.type
_entity_poly.pdbx_seq_one_letter_code
_entity_poly.pdbx_strand_id
1 'polypeptide(L)'
;MIGRGMLVAAGVAAGAWGAWLLYDATPWDRWPNLLVWLAGGVLLHDAVLAPVVLVLGCSAARVVPWFRGPVVVGAVLLGALTLVAVPVLGGWGRRPDNPTLLDRDYTAGWFVVAGGILVGVLVAAAVVRSRMTEIGAPERAPAEDGDDGERPGRR
;
A
#
# COMPACT_ATOMS: atom_id res chain seq x y z
N MET A 1 17.74 10.86 -22.26
CA MET A 1 16.74 11.95 -22.31
C MET A 1 15.48 11.57 -23.07
N ILE A 2 15.58 10.89 -24.23
CA ILE A 2 14.44 10.44 -25.05
C ILE A 2 13.42 9.60 -24.26
N GLY A 3 13.85 8.61 -23.49
CA GLY A 3 12.93 7.75 -22.72
C GLY A 3 12.06 8.51 -21.70
N ARG A 4 12.60 9.57 -21.06
CA ARG A 4 11.81 10.41 -20.14
C ARG A 4 10.78 11.24 -20.91
N GLY A 5 11.17 11.80 -22.05
CA GLY A 5 10.25 12.54 -22.92
C GLY A 5 9.11 11.67 -23.44
N MET A 6 9.41 10.43 -23.82
CA MET A 6 8.39 9.46 -24.27
C MET A 6 7.41 9.10 -23.15
N LEU A 7 7.88 8.85 -21.92
CA LEU A 7 7.00 8.57 -20.78
C LEU A 7 6.11 9.76 -20.44
N VAL A 8 6.66 10.98 -20.47
CA VAL A 8 5.87 12.20 -20.24
C VAL A 8 4.83 12.37 -21.34
N ALA A 9 5.21 12.25 -22.62
CA ALA A 9 4.30 12.37 -23.74
C ALA A 9 3.17 11.33 -23.69
N ALA A 10 3.50 10.07 -23.38
CA ALA A 10 2.52 9.00 -23.21
C ALA A 10 1.56 9.28 -22.05
N GLY A 11 2.08 9.73 -20.91
CA GLY A 11 1.25 10.09 -19.74
C GLY A 11 0.31 11.26 -20.03
N VAL A 12 0.81 12.31 -20.69
CA VAL A 12 0.00 13.47 -21.08
C VAL A 12 -1.06 13.06 -22.11
N ALA A 13 -0.70 12.26 -23.11
CA ALA A 13 -1.65 11.77 -24.11
C ALA A 13 -2.76 10.91 -23.47
N ALA A 14 -2.39 9.99 -22.57
CA ALA A 14 -3.35 9.18 -21.83
C ALA A 14 -4.26 10.03 -20.92
N GLY A 15 -3.70 11.03 -20.23
CA GLY A 15 -4.46 11.96 -19.40
C GLY A 15 -5.44 12.82 -20.19
N ALA A 16 -4.99 13.39 -21.32
CA ALA A 16 -5.85 14.16 -22.21
C ALA A 16 -6.97 13.30 -22.82
N TRP A 17 -6.65 12.07 -23.22
CA TRP A 17 -7.64 11.11 -23.70
C TRP A 17 -8.68 10.77 -22.63
N GLY A 18 -8.24 10.50 -21.40
CA GLY A 18 -9.15 10.24 -20.27
C GLY A 18 -10.05 11.45 -19.95
N ALA A 19 -9.50 12.67 -19.97
CA ALA A 19 -10.28 13.89 -19.77
C ALA A 19 -11.31 14.11 -20.87
N TRP A 20 -10.94 13.83 -22.12
CA TRP A 20 -11.86 13.90 -23.26
C TRP A 20 -13.00 12.87 -23.13
N LEU A 21 -12.68 11.61 -22.80
CA LEU A 21 -13.70 10.58 -22.55
C LEU A 21 -14.63 10.95 -21.39
N LEU A 22 -14.10 11.52 -20.31
CA LEU A 22 -14.91 11.97 -19.19
C LEU A 22 -15.86 13.09 -19.59
N TYR A 23 -15.38 14.05 -20.40
CA TYR A 23 -16.20 15.14 -20.92
C TYR A 23 -17.31 14.65 -21.85
N ASP A 24 -16.96 13.79 -22.81
CA ASP A 24 -17.88 13.25 -23.81
C ASP A 24 -18.96 12.34 -23.20
N ALA A 25 -18.57 11.51 -22.22
CA ALA A 25 -19.49 10.55 -21.59
C ALA A 25 -20.35 11.14 -20.46
N THR A 26 -20.14 12.40 -20.03
CA THR A 26 -20.80 12.98 -18.85
C THR A 26 -21.81 14.07 -19.22
N PRO A 27 -23.13 13.78 -19.13
CA PRO A 27 -24.17 14.79 -19.24
C PRO A 27 -24.00 15.95 -18.26
N TRP A 28 -24.38 17.16 -18.68
CA TRP A 28 -24.20 18.40 -17.92
C TRP A 28 -24.78 18.36 -16.49
N ASP A 29 -25.91 17.69 -16.29
CA ASP A 29 -26.58 17.52 -14.99
C ASP A 29 -25.76 16.69 -13.98
N ARG A 30 -24.79 15.88 -14.43
CA ARG A 30 -23.99 15.00 -13.57
C ARG A 30 -22.66 15.60 -13.13
N TRP A 31 -22.23 16.72 -13.71
CA TRP A 31 -20.97 17.38 -13.37
C TRP A 31 -20.83 17.75 -11.89
N PRO A 32 -21.86 18.27 -11.19
CA PRO A 32 -21.74 18.56 -9.77
C PRO A 32 -21.38 17.31 -8.94
N ASN A 33 -22.03 16.17 -9.22
CA ASN A 33 -21.73 14.91 -8.54
C ASN A 33 -20.32 14.41 -8.86
N LEU A 34 -19.90 14.50 -10.13
CA LEU A 34 -18.54 14.15 -10.55
C LEU A 34 -17.50 15.00 -9.79
N LEU A 35 -17.68 16.33 -9.75
CA LEU A 35 -16.76 17.24 -9.07
C LEU A 35 -16.71 16.99 -7.58
N VAL A 36 -17.87 16.74 -6.93
CA VAL A 36 -17.92 16.35 -5.52
C VAL A 36 -17.17 15.04 -5.28
N TRP A 37 -17.28 14.05 -6.18
CA TRP A 37 -16.58 12.78 -6.03
C TRP A 37 -15.06 12.94 -6.21
N LEU A 38 -14.63 13.69 -7.22
CA LEU A 38 -13.21 13.98 -7.46
C LEU A 38 -12.59 14.78 -6.31
N ALA A 39 -13.22 15.90 -5.93
CA ALA A 39 -12.73 16.75 -4.85
C ALA A 39 -12.82 16.03 -3.50
N GLY A 40 -13.93 15.34 -3.23
CA GLY A 40 -14.15 14.58 -2.01
C GLY A 40 -13.13 13.46 -1.83
N GLY A 41 -12.78 12.74 -2.92
CA GLY A 41 -11.73 11.72 -2.90
C GLY A 41 -10.36 12.29 -2.55
N VAL A 42 -9.96 13.40 -3.18
CA VAL A 42 -8.67 14.08 -2.88
C VAL A 42 -8.66 14.59 -1.43
N LEU A 43 -9.72 15.27 -1.01
CA LEU A 43 -9.84 15.79 0.36
C LEU A 43 -9.78 14.68 1.40
N LEU A 44 -10.52 13.59 1.21
CA LEU A 44 -10.53 12.47 2.15
C LEU A 44 -9.18 11.72 2.15
N HIS A 45 -8.50 11.65 1.00
CA HIS A 45 -7.14 11.10 0.93
C HIS A 45 -6.14 11.96 1.71
N ASP A 46 -6.06 13.24 1.41
CA ASP A 46 -5.00 14.12 1.94
C ASP A 46 -5.28 14.57 3.37
N ALA A 47 -6.53 14.85 3.72
CA ALA A 47 -6.90 15.36 5.03
C ALA A 47 -7.18 14.26 6.07
N VAL A 48 -7.41 13.02 5.64
CA VAL A 48 -7.71 11.90 6.56
C VAL A 48 -6.79 10.72 6.37
N LEU A 49 -6.74 10.14 5.17
CA LEU A 49 -5.95 8.92 4.96
C LEU A 49 -4.46 9.16 5.21
N ALA A 50 -3.89 10.22 4.64
CA ALA A 50 -2.47 10.54 4.85
C ALA A 50 -2.13 10.76 6.34
N PRO A 51 -2.86 11.57 7.12
CA PRO A 51 -2.67 11.67 8.57
C PRO A 51 -2.78 10.34 9.31
N VAL A 52 -3.78 9.50 9.00
CA VAL A 52 -3.96 8.18 9.62
C VAL A 52 -2.75 7.29 9.33
N VAL A 53 -2.31 7.23 8.08
CA VAL A 53 -1.12 6.45 7.67
C VAL A 53 0.12 6.94 8.41
N LEU A 54 0.30 8.26 8.54
CA LEU A 54 1.41 8.85 9.29
C LEU A 54 1.38 8.46 10.76
N VAL A 55 0.22 8.56 11.42
CA VAL A 55 0.05 8.17 12.83
C VAL A 55 0.35 6.68 13.03
N LEU A 56 -0.17 5.81 12.15
CA LEU A 56 0.08 4.37 12.21
C LEU A 56 1.55 4.05 12.01
N GLY A 57 2.19 4.65 11.00
CA GLY A 57 3.61 4.48 10.73
C GLY A 57 4.49 4.99 11.87
N CYS A 58 4.17 6.14 12.46
CA CYS A 58 4.91 6.71 13.60
C CYS A 58 4.73 5.86 14.86
N SER A 59 3.53 5.35 15.10
CA SER A 59 3.25 4.43 16.21
C SER A 59 4.01 3.12 16.05
N ALA A 60 3.97 2.52 14.85
CA ALA A 60 4.73 1.32 14.54
C ALA A 60 6.25 1.55 14.70
N ALA A 61 6.76 2.71 14.27
CA ALA A 61 8.17 3.07 14.42
C ALA A 61 8.63 3.10 15.89
N ARG A 62 7.74 3.49 16.82
CA ARG A 62 8.07 3.58 18.25
C ARG A 62 7.99 2.24 18.96
N VAL A 63 7.08 1.35 18.56
CA VAL A 63 6.86 0.07 19.24
C VAL A 63 7.72 -1.04 18.61
N VAL A 64 7.71 -1.13 17.28
CA VAL A 64 8.37 -2.21 16.51
C VAL A 64 8.94 -1.63 15.22
N PRO A 65 10.16 -1.05 15.22
CA PRO A 65 10.70 -0.29 14.08
C PRO A 65 10.70 -1.06 12.76
N TRP A 66 10.97 -2.36 12.79
CA TRP A 66 10.99 -3.24 11.62
C TRP A 66 9.62 -3.47 10.99
N PHE A 67 8.54 -3.19 11.72
CA PHE A 67 7.17 -3.35 11.24
C PHE A 67 6.60 -2.09 10.57
N ARG A 68 7.29 -0.94 10.67
CA ARG A 68 6.83 0.34 10.12
C ARG A 68 6.54 0.27 8.61
N GLY A 69 7.48 -0.23 7.81
CA GLY A 69 7.35 -0.28 6.36
C GLY A 69 6.11 -1.08 5.91
N PRO A 70 5.98 -2.35 6.33
CA PRO A 70 4.79 -3.16 6.06
C PRO A 70 3.47 -2.51 6.49
N VAL A 71 3.42 -1.92 7.69
CA VAL A 71 2.21 -1.23 8.19
C VAL A 71 1.81 -0.05 7.31
N VAL A 72 2.77 0.79 6.92
CA VAL A 72 2.50 1.97 6.08
C VAL A 72 1.96 1.52 4.71
N VAL A 73 2.59 0.53 4.08
CA VAL A 73 2.13 -0.02 2.79
C VAL A 73 0.72 -0.60 2.93
N GLY A 74 0.48 -1.41 3.97
CA GLY A 74 -0.83 -1.98 4.26
C GLY A 74 -1.92 -0.93 4.45
N ALA A 75 -1.63 0.11 5.24
CA ALA A 75 -2.55 1.19 5.51
C ALA A 75 -2.89 2.01 4.25
N VAL A 76 -1.91 2.30 3.40
CA VAL A 76 -2.13 2.98 2.11
C VAL A 76 -3.00 2.12 1.20
N LEU A 77 -2.66 0.84 1.02
CA LEU A 77 -3.39 -0.06 0.13
C LEU A 77 -4.84 -0.28 0.61
N LEU A 78 -5.01 -0.62 1.89
CA LEU A 78 -6.32 -0.89 2.45
C LEU A 78 -7.18 0.38 2.50
N GLY A 79 -6.58 1.52 2.89
CA GLY A 79 -7.28 2.80 2.94
C GLY A 79 -7.73 3.27 1.56
N ALA A 80 -6.85 3.24 0.56
CA ALA A 80 -7.20 3.61 -0.81
C ALA A 80 -8.25 2.68 -1.43
N LEU A 81 -8.10 1.36 -1.23
CA LEU A 81 -9.10 0.37 -1.66
C LEU A 81 -10.46 0.68 -1.05
N THR A 82 -10.50 0.93 0.26
CA THR A 82 -11.74 1.23 0.99
C THR A 82 -12.38 2.50 0.46
N LEU A 83 -11.60 3.56 0.29
CA LEU A 83 -12.07 4.86 -0.19
C LEU A 83 -12.77 4.75 -1.56
N VAL A 84 -12.16 4.01 -2.49
CA VAL A 84 -12.74 3.79 -3.83
C VAL A 84 -13.92 2.80 -3.78
N ALA A 85 -13.91 1.84 -2.85
CA ALA A 85 -14.98 0.86 -2.70
C ALA A 85 -16.26 1.42 -2.04
N VAL A 86 -16.18 2.56 -1.35
CA VAL A 86 -17.28 3.18 -0.60
C VAL A 86 -18.61 3.20 -1.39
N PRO A 87 -18.68 3.69 -2.65
CA PRO A 87 -19.96 3.75 -3.36
C PRO A 87 -20.56 2.38 -3.65
N VAL A 88 -19.70 1.42 -3.95
CA VAL A 88 -20.12 0.08 -4.33
C VAL A 88 -20.57 -0.72 -3.10
N LEU A 89 -19.85 -0.59 -1.99
CA LEU A 89 -20.25 -1.16 -0.70
C LEU A 89 -21.54 -0.52 -0.16
N GLY A 90 -21.72 0.79 -0.38
CA GLY A 90 -22.95 1.51 -0.04
C GLY A 90 -24.13 1.22 -0.97
N GLY A 91 -23.93 0.47 -2.06
CA GLY A 91 -24.97 0.21 -3.05
C GLY A 91 -25.40 1.44 -3.87
N TRP A 92 -24.63 2.53 -3.82
CA TRP A 92 -24.96 3.75 -4.54
C TRP A 92 -24.79 3.57 -6.04
N GLY A 93 -25.82 3.95 -6.80
CA GLY A 93 -25.89 3.73 -8.24
C GLY A 93 -26.62 2.46 -8.66
N ARG A 94 -27.13 1.65 -7.71
CA ARG A 94 -28.04 0.54 -8.01
C ARG A 94 -29.32 1.07 -8.67
N ARG A 95 -29.75 0.40 -9.73
CA ARG A 95 -30.87 0.84 -10.58
C ARG A 95 -31.86 -0.29 -10.82
N PRO A 96 -33.17 -0.10 -10.56
CA PRO A 96 -34.17 -1.14 -10.77
C PRO A 96 -34.30 -1.58 -12.24
N ASP A 97 -34.08 -0.64 -13.16
CA ASP A 97 -34.15 -0.82 -14.61
C ASP A 97 -32.93 -1.55 -15.20
N ASN A 98 -31.86 -1.74 -14.41
CA ASN A 98 -30.71 -2.52 -14.83
C ASN A 98 -30.15 -3.33 -13.64
N PRO A 99 -30.66 -4.55 -13.42
CA PRO A 99 -30.34 -5.35 -12.24
C PRO A 99 -28.91 -5.90 -12.23
N THR A 100 -28.19 -5.81 -13.35
CA THR A 100 -26.76 -6.18 -13.43
C THR A 100 -25.84 -5.11 -12.82
N LEU A 101 -26.36 -3.90 -12.56
CA LEU A 101 -25.63 -2.89 -11.80
C LEU A 101 -25.53 -3.32 -10.33
N LEU A 102 -24.29 -3.55 -9.91
CA LEU A 102 -23.93 -3.95 -8.55
C LEU A 102 -24.51 -5.32 -8.13
N ASP A 103 -24.62 -6.26 -9.06
CA ASP A 103 -25.16 -7.61 -8.82
C ASP A 103 -24.26 -8.53 -7.97
N ARG A 104 -22.97 -8.21 -7.89
CA ARG A 104 -21.99 -8.99 -7.12
C ARG A 104 -22.01 -8.69 -5.62
N ASP A 105 -21.58 -9.66 -4.82
CA ASP A 105 -21.26 -9.46 -3.41
C ASP A 105 -19.92 -8.70 -3.28
N TYR A 106 -19.99 -7.37 -3.35
CA TYR A 106 -18.82 -6.50 -3.20
C TYR A 106 -18.28 -6.47 -1.77
N THR A 107 -19.11 -6.79 -0.78
CA THR A 107 -18.69 -6.90 0.61
C THR A 107 -17.74 -8.07 0.77
N ALA A 108 -18.14 -9.25 0.29
CA ALA A 108 -17.27 -10.42 0.26
C ALA A 108 -16.01 -10.17 -0.57
N GLY A 109 -16.16 -9.58 -1.77
CA GLY A 109 -15.01 -9.22 -2.62
C GLY A 109 -14.02 -8.28 -1.92
N TRP A 110 -14.51 -7.25 -1.22
CA TRP A 110 -13.68 -6.33 -0.46
C TRP A 110 -12.94 -7.05 0.67
N PHE A 111 -13.62 -7.91 1.44
CA PHE A 111 -12.98 -8.67 2.52
C PHE A 111 -11.89 -9.61 2.00
N VAL A 112 -12.08 -10.24 0.84
CA VAL A 112 -11.07 -11.10 0.22
C VAL A 112 -9.81 -10.29 -0.12
N VAL A 113 -9.96 -9.14 -0.77
CA VAL A 113 -8.81 -8.29 -1.14
C VAL A 113 -8.15 -7.69 0.10
N ALA A 114 -8.95 -7.20 1.06
CA ALA A 114 -8.46 -6.69 2.34
C ALA A 114 -7.68 -7.76 3.11
N GLY A 115 -8.20 -8.98 3.20
CA GLY A 115 -7.53 -10.13 3.79
C GLY A 115 -6.21 -10.44 3.10
N GLY A 116 -6.19 -10.43 1.76
CA GLY A 116 -4.96 -10.59 0.98
C GLY A 116 -3.91 -9.52 1.27
N ILE A 117 -4.32 -8.25 1.39
CA ILE A 117 -3.42 -7.15 1.78
C ILE A 117 -2.85 -7.42 3.19
N LEU A 118 -3.69 -7.79 4.15
CA LEU A 118 -3.25 -8.09 5.52
C LEU A 118 -2.26 -9.26 5.56
N VAL A 119 -2.52 -10.34 4.83
CA VAL A 119 -1.58 -11.46 4.69
C VAL A 119 -0.26 -10.98 4.08
N GLY A 120 -0.30 -10.17 3.02
CA GLY A 120 0.89 -9.58 2.40
C GLY A 120 1.71 -8.73 3.37
N VAL A 121 1.05 -7.92 4.21
CA VAL A 121 1.71 -7.14 5.28
C VAL A 121 2.41 -8.05 6.29
N LEU A 122 1.74 -9.11 6.75
CA LEU A 122 2.32 -10.06 7.70
C LEU A 122 3.52 -10.81 7.11
N VAL A 123 3.43 -11.22 5.85
CA VAL A 123 4.55 -11.86 5.13
C VAL A 123 5.72 -10.88 4.97
N ALA A 124 5.47 -9.66 4.51
CA ALA A 124 6.50 -8.64 4.36
C ALA A 124 7.18 -8.33 5.70
N ALA A 125 6.40 -8.26 6.78
CA ALA A 125 6.90 -8.08 8.14
C ALA A 125 7.79 -9.24 8.61
N ALA A 126 7.39 -10.49 8.35
CA ALA A 126 8.20 -11.66 8.66
C ALA A 126 9.54 -11.66 7.90
N VAL A 127 9.52 -11.29 6.62
CA VAL A 127 10.73 -11.16 5.78
C VAL A 127 11.65 -10.05 6.28
N VAL A 128 11.11 -8.87 6.60
CA VAL A 128 11.94 -7.77 7.13
C VAL A 128 12.57 -8.18 8.46
N ARG A 129 11.83 -8.86 9.34
CA ARG A 129 12.34 -9.38 10.61
C ARG A 129 13.48 -10.39 10.41
N SER A 130 13.33 -11.35 9.48
CA SER A 130 14.35 -12.37 9.25
C SER A 130 15.66 -11.79 8.70
N ARG A 131 15.56 -10.77 7.83
CA ARG A 131 16.75 -10.07 7.31
C ARG A 131 17.51 -9.32 8.39
N MET A 132 16.82 -8.74 9.37
CA MET A 132 17.50 -8.06 10.49
C MET A 132 18.23 -9.04 11.41
N THR A 133 17.69 -10.24 11.62
CA THR A 133 18.38 -11.28 12.41
C THR A 133 19.62 -11.83 11.71
N GLU A 134 19.62 -11.93 10.37
CA GLU A 134 20.79 -12.35 9.59
C GLU A 134 21.95 -11.34 9.68
N ILE A 135 21.64 -10.03 9.62
CA ILE A 135 22.65 -8.95 9.68
C ILE A 135 23.27 -8.81 11.08
N GLY A 136 22.52 -9.14 12.13
CA GLY A 136 22.97 -9.06 13.51
C GLY A 136 23.73 -10.30 14.02
N ALA A 137 23.90 -11.35 13.21
CA ALA A 137 24.64 -12.53 13.61
C ALA A 137 26.14 -12.18 13.69
N PRO A 138 26.78 -12.21 14.88
CA PRO A 138 28.19 -11.91 14.99
C PRO A 138 28.98 -12.92 14.15
N GLU A 139 29.92 -12.41 13.35
CA GLU A 139 30.96 -13.22 12.72
C GLU A 139 31.53 -14.13 13.80
N ARG A 140 31.30 -15.45 13.66
CA ARG A 140 31.76 -16.42 14.65
C ARG A 140 33.25 -16.15 14.82
N ALA A 141 33.64 -15.64 15.99
CA ALA A 141 35.03 -15.47 16.35
C ALA A 141 35.72 -16.79 15.98
N PRO A 142 36.83 -16.76 15.21
CA PRO A 142 37.58 -17.97 14.91
C PRO A 142 37.78 -18.69 16.23
N ALA A 143 37.38 -19.95 16.30
CA ALA A 143 37.66 -20.79 17.46
C ALA A 143 39.15 -20.57 17.76
N GLU A 144 39.45 -20.04 18.95
CA GLU A 144 40.79 -20.15 19.49
C GLU A 144 41.06 -21.64 19.56
N ASP A 145 41.73 -22.12 18.51
CA ASP A 145 42.39 -23.39 18.47
C ASP A 145 43.37 -23.34 19.63
N GLY A 146 43.05 -24.08 20.69
CA GLY A 146 43.87 -24.20 21.86
C GLY A 146 45.20 -24.79 21.44
N ASP A 147 46.17 -23.91 21.22
CA ASP A 147 47.59 -24.23 21.29
C ASP A 147 48.03 -24.11 22.76
N ASP A 148 47.37 -24.90 23.62
CA ASP A 148 47.83 -25.23 24.96
C ASP A 148 48.79 -26.42 24.86
N GLY A 149 49.92 -26.17 24.18
CA GLY A 149 50.77 -27.23 23.66
C GLY A 149 52.16 -27.40 24.27
N GLU A 150 52.94 -26.35 24.59
CA GLU A 150 54.31 -26.62 25.06
C GLU A 150 55.03 -25.47 25.77
N ARG A 151 55.16 -25.57 27.09
CA ARG A 151 56.31 -25.03 27.82
C ARG A 151 56.75 -25.97 28.95
N PRO A 152 57.80 -26.77 28.75
CA PRO A 152 58.63 -27.22 29.83
C PRO A 152 59.99 -26.51 29.79
N GLY A 153 60.55 -26.19 30.97
CA GLY A 153 62.01 -26.07 31.09
C GLY A 153 62.52 -24.77 31.70
N ARG A 154 62.39 -24.70 33.02
CA ARG A 154 63.14 -23.83 33.93
C ARG A 154 64.64 -24.19 33.90
N ARG A 155 65.53 -23.25 33.59
CA ARG A 155 66.82 -22.96 34.26
C ARG A 155 67.60 -21.87 33.53
#